data_AF-A0A0X3TVE1-F1
#
_entry.id   AF-A0A0X3TVE1-F1
#
_cell.length_a   1.000
_cell.length_b   1.000
_cell.length_c   1.000
_cell.angle_alpha   90.00
_cell.angle_beta   90.00
_cell.angle_gamma   90.00
#
_symmetry.space_group_name_H-M   'P 1'
#
loop_
_entity.id
_entity.type
_entity.pdbx_description
1 polymer ?
#
loop_
_entity_poly.entity_id
_entity_poly.type
_entity_poly.pdbx_seq_one_letter_code
_entity_poly.pdbx_strand_id
1 'polypeptide(L)'
;MMNGFSRRAGFTLVELLITVAILAIVTALAAPSFNDLIQRNKRTACANALVGVLQFARSEAVRVVAPVTVTAPSGIAAGVTVYRDLDGGSDVDPDEVLRRTSSCNGPAVSIASGSIDFSYLPDGQTTMPGLLEIEICEDSTSGEAGRKLSVLSTGVLQSAPLTCS
;
A
#
# COMPACT_ATOMS: atom_id res chain seq x y z
N MET A 1 13.41 60.14 -34.17
CA MET A 1 12.92 59.89 -32.81
C MET A 1 11.43 59.60 -32.90
N MET A 2 11.03 58.33 -32.85
CA MET A 2 9.61 57.92 -32.89
C MET A 2 9.39 56.96 -31.74
N ASN A 3 8.85 57.46 -30.63
CA ASN A 3 8.48 56.67 -29.47
C ASN A 3 7.15 55.96 -29.75
N GLY A 4 7.22 54.68 -30.10
CA GLY A 4 6.06 53.79 -30.10
C GLY A 4 5.65 53.50 -28.66
N PHE A 5 4.52 54.07 -28.22
CA PHE A 5 3.90 53.64 -26.97
C PHE A 5 3.33 52.23 -27.15
N SER A 6 4.07 51.21 -26.71
CA SER A 6 3.51 49.90 -26.45
C SER A 6 2.40 50.04 -25.40
N ARG A 7 1.13 50.05 -25.86
CA ARG A 7 -0.01 49.84 -24.97
C ARG A 7 0.16 48.45 -24.35
N ARG A 8 0.41 48.38 -23.06
CA ARG A 8 0.30 47.12 -22.32
C ARG A 8 -1.15 46.65 -22.44
N ALA A 9 -1.38 45.54 -23.14
CA ALA A 9 -2.67 44.87 -23.12
C ALA A 9 -2.84 44.26 -21.71
N GLY A 10 -3.76 44.83 -20.92
CA GLY A 10 -4.12 44.33 -19.60
C GLY A 10 -5.50 43.69 -19.65
N PHE A 11 -5.71 42.66 -18.84
CA PHE A 11 -7.03 42.05 -18.64
C PHE A 11 -7.98 43.05 -17.98
N THR A 12 -9.24 43.06 -18.41
CA THR A 12 -10.27 43.85 -17.72
C THR A 12 -10.64 43.18 -16.40
N LEU A 13 -11.15 43.95 -15.42
CA LEU A 13 -11.61 43.42 -14.14
C LEU A 13 -12.70 42.35 -14.36
N VAL A 14 -13.61 42.59 -15.30
CA VAL A 14 -14.69 41.66 -15.65
C VAL A 14 -14.14 40.36 -16.24
N GLU A 15 -13.12 40.44 -17.09
CA GLU A 15 -12.48 39.25 -17.68
C GLU A 15 -11.79 38.39 -16.62
N LEU A 16 -11.09 39.00 -15.67
CA LEU A 16 -10.54 38.28 -14.52
C LEU A 16 -11.65 37.58 -13.71
N LEU A 17 -12.76 38.26 -13.44
CA LEU A 17 -13.87 37.65 -12.69
C LEU A 17 -14.50 36.47 -13.44
N ILE A 18 -14.69 36.57 -14.75
CA ILE A 18 -15.22 35.48 -15.57
C ILE A 18 -14.23 34.31 -15.62
N THR A 19 -12.93 34.56 -15.79
CA THR A 19 -11.92 33.48 -15.80
C THR A 19 -11.85 32.74 -14.47
N VAL A 20 -11.87 33.45 -13.33
CA VAL A 20 -11.90 32.84 -12.00
C VAL A 20 -13.20 32.06 -11.78
N ALA A 21 -14.35 32.57 -12.25
CA ALA A 21 -15.62 31.86 -12.15
C ALA A 21 -15.62 30.54 -12.95
N ILE A 22 -15.10 30.56 -14.19
CA ILE A 22 -14.96 29.34 -15.01
C ILE A 22 -13.99 28.36 -14.34
N LEU A 23 -12.83 28.84 -13.87
CA LEU A 23 -11.83 28.01 -13.20
C LEU A 23 -12.41 27.35 -11.94
N ALA A 24 -13.22 28.07 -11.16
CA ALA A 24 -13.89 27.52 -10.00
C ALA A 24 -14.86 26.38 -10.36
N ILE A 25 -15.66 26.55 -11.42
CA ILE A 25 -16.59 25.51 -11.90
C ILE A 25 -15.81 24.26 -12.36
N VAL A 26 -14.76 24.44 -13.17
CA VAL A 26 -13.94 23.33 -13.68
C VAL A 26 -13.25 22.60 -12.52
N THR A 27 -12.69 23.34 -11.56
CA THR A 27 -12.00 22.75 -10.40
C THR A 27 -12.98 21.96 -9.52
N ALA A 28 -14.20 22.45 -9.33
CA ALA A 28 -15.24 21.75 -8.56
C ALA A 28 -15.60 20.39 -9.17
N LEU A 29 -15.61 20.29 -10.51
CA LEU A 29 -15.87 19.04 -11.22
C LEU A 29 -14.64 18.09 -11.22
N ALA A 30 -13.43 18.65 -11.28
CA ALA A 30 -12.19 17.86 -11.36
C ALA A 30 -11.71 17.32 -9.99
N ALA A 31 -11.93 18.06 -8.90
CA ALA A 31 -11.48 17.71 -7.56
C ALA A 31 -11.83 16.28 -7.09
N PRO A 32 -13.08 15.77 -7.25
CA PRO A 32 -13.41 14.41 -6.79
C PRO A 32 -12.63 13.32 -7.53
N SER A 33 -12.36 13.49 -8.84
CA SER A 33 -11.61 12.50 -9.63
C SER A 33 -10.15 12.37 -9.19
N PHE A 34 -9.52 13.47 -8.78
CA PHE A 34 -8.17 13.43 -8.22
C PHE A 34 -8.11 12.69 -6.88
N ASN A 35 -9.14 12.80 -6.05
CA ASN A 35 -9.20 12.08 -4.79
C ASN A 35 -9.26 10.56 -5.03
N ASP A 36 -10.15 10.09 -5.91
CA ASP A 36 -10.26 8.68 -6.30
C ASP A 36 -8.93 8.11 -6.85
N LEU A 37 -8.25 8.86 -7.73
CA LEU A 37 -6.92 8.47 -8.23
C LEU A 37 -5.88 8.31 -7.11
N ILE A 38 -5.84 9.25 -6.16
CA ILE A 38 -4.91 9.17 -5.02
C ILE A 38 -5.23 7.95 -4.15
N GLN A 39 -6.51 7.69 -3.90
CA GLN A 39 -6.95 6.56 -3.08
C GLN A 39 -6.59 5.21 -3.73
N ARG A 40 -6.82 5.05 -5.03
CA ARG A 40 -6.40 3.88 -5.81
C ARG A 40 -4.89 3.67 -5.80
N ASN A 41 -4.12 4.74 -5.93
CA ASN A 41 -2.66 4.69 -5.87
C ASN A 41 -2.19 4.23 -4.48
N LYS A 42 -2.82 4.69 -3.39
CA LYS A 42 -2.50 4.26 -2.03
C LYS A 42 -2.78 2.77 -1.81
N ARG A 43 -3.92 2.25 -2.27
CA ARG A 43 -4.21 0.80 -2.21
C ARG A 43 -3.19 -0.02 -2.96
N THR A 44 -2.89 0.38 -4.20
CA THR A 44 -1.93 -0.31 -5.05
C THR A 44 -0.52 -0.29 -4.44
N ALA A 45 -0.11 0.85 -3.88
CA ALA A 45 1.16 0.98 -3.18
C ALA A 45 1.23 0.05 -1.95
N CYS A 46 0.16 -0.03 -1.15
CA CYS A 46 0.11 -0.94 -0.02
C CYS A 46 0.22 -2.42 -0.46
N ALA A 47 -0.59 -2.83 -1.43
CA ALA A 47 -0.55 -4.20 -1.96
C ALA A 47 0.84 -4.56 -2.48
N ASN A 48 1.48 -3.65 -3.22
CA ASN A 48 2.84 -3.85 -3.73
C ASN A 48 3.90 -3.88 -2.61
N ALA A 49 3.75 -3.05 -1.57
CA ALA A 49 4.65 -3.07 -0.42
C ALA A 49 4.57 -4.42 0.32
N LEU A 50 3.36 -4.95 0.49
CA LEU A 50 3.11 -6.24 1.11
C LEU A 50 3.64 -7.41 0.26
N VAL A 51 3.39 -7.38 -1.05
CA VAL A 51 3.98 -8.35 -1.98
C VAL A 51 5.51 -8.33 -1.89
N GLY A 52 6.09 -7.12 -1.90
CA GLY A 52 7.54 -6.93 -1.80
C GLY A 52 8.14 -7.41 -0.48
N VAL A 53 7.45 -7.21 0.66
CA VAL A 53 7.96 -7.65 1.96
C VAL A 53 7.88 -9.17 2.14
N LEU A 54 6.81 -9.79 1.64
CA LEU A 54 6.63 -11.25 1.69
C LEU A 54 7.62 -11.97 0.76
N GLN A 55 7.82 -11.47 -0.45
CA GLN A 55 8.83 -12.00 -1.37
C GLN A 55 10.25 -11.80 -0.83
N PHE A 56 10.50 -10.66 -0.17
CA PHE A 56 11.77 -10.41 0.51
C PHE A 56 12.00 -11.45 1.62
N ALA A 57 11.04 -11.66 2.53
CA ALA A 57 11.17 -12.63 3.62
C ALA A 57 11.48 -14.05 3.11
N ARG A 58 10.76 -14.49 2.07
CA ARG A 58 11.01 -15.79 1.43
C ARG A 58 12.40 -15.89 0.82
N SER A 59 12.79 -14.90 0.03
CA SER A 59 14.09 -14.89 -0.65
C SER A 59 15.23 -14.83 0.36
N GLU A 60 15.02 -14.11 1.46
CA GLU A 60 15.97 -14.01 2.56
C GLU A 60 16.14 -15.35 3.27
N ALA A 61 15.06 -16.07 3.60
CA ALA A 61 15.13 -17.40 4.21
C ALA A 61 15.95 -18.39 3.37
N VAL A 62 15.73 -18.38 2.05
CA VAL A 62 16.49 -19.19 1.09
C VAL A 62 17.95 -18.73 1.01
N ARG A 63 18.20 -17.42 0.98
CA ARG A 63 19.55 -16.83 0.87
C ARG A 63 20.42 -17.15 2.07
N VAL A 64 19.86 -17.07 3.28
CA VAL A 64 20.60 -17.30 4.53
C VAL A 64 20.56 -18.75 5.00
N VAL A 65 19.77 -19.60 4.34
CA VAL A 65 19.55 -21.01 4.72
C VAL A 65 19.11 -21.13 6.19
N ALA A 66 18.25 -20.21 6.62
CA ALA A 66 17.70 -20.16 7.97
C ALA A 66 16.25 -19.64 7.95
N PRO A 67 15.41 -20.00 8.94
CA PRO A 67 14.05 -19.47 9.03
C PRO A 67 14.03 -17.94 9.12
N VAL A 68 13.08 -17.30 8.44
CA VAL A 68 12.82 -15.86 8.53
C VAL A 68 11.35 -15.65 8.85
N THR A 69 11.07 -14.93 9.94
CA THR A 69 9.73 -14.76 10.48
C THR A 69 9.10 -13.46 9.98
N VAL A 70 7.81 -13.55 9.67
CA VAL A 70 6.93 -12.46 9.27
C VAL A 70 5.85 -12.32 10.32
N THR A 71 5.84 -11.18 11.00
CA THR A 71 4.87 -10.90 12.07
C THR A 71 4.16 -9.56 11.85
N ALA A 72 2.87 -9.54 12.20
CA ALA A 72 2.07 -8.32 12.30
C ALA A 72 1.06 -8.52 13.45
N PRO A 73 1.46 -8.24 14.71
CA PRO A 73 0.64 -8.55 15.89
C PRO A 73 -0.66 -7.76 15.93
N SER A 74 -0.66 -6.54 15.38
CA SER A 74 -1.85 -5.67 15.26
C SER A 74 -2.53 -5.80 13.89
N GLY A 75 -2.24 -6.86 13.14
CA GLY A 75 -2.68 -7.04 11.77
C GLY A 75 -1.81 -6.32 10.75
N ILE A 76 -1.90 -6.78 9.50
CA ILE A 76 -1.06 -6.33 8.39
C ILE A 76 -1.22 -4.82 8.10
N ALA A 77 -2.41 -4.28 8.33
CA ALA A 77 -2.72 -2.86 8.12
C ALA A 77 -1.84 -1.94 8.99
N ALA A 78 -1.50 -2.39 10.20
CA ALA A 78 -0.64 -1.65 11.12
C ALA A 78 0.85 -1.68 10.71
N GLY A 79 1.22 -2.59 9.81
CA GLY A 79 2.58 -2.79 9.33
C GLY A 79 3.07 -4.21 9.60
N VAL A 80 3.97 -4.68 8.75
CA VAL A 80 4.57 -6.01 8.83
C VAL A 80 6.04 -5.87 9.20
N THR A 81 6.50 -6.71 10.12
CA THR A 81 7.91 -6.84 10.49
C THR A 81 8.43 -8.18 10.02
N VAL A 82 9.60 -8.15 9.38
CA VAL A 82 10.37 -9.32 8.97
C VAL A 82 11.65 -9.34 9.78
N TYR A 83 11.89 -10.43 10.48
CA TYR A 83 13.05 -10.58 11.36
C TYR A 83 13.56 -12.03 11.31
N ARG A 84 14.77 -12.23 11.82
CA ARG A 84 15.33 -13.55 12.03
C ARG A 84 15.59 -13.71 13.52
N ASP A 85 14.87 -14.64 14.13
CA ASP A 85 15.07 -15.04 15.51
C ASP A 85 16.44 -15.71 15.66
N LEU A 86 17.35 -15.03 16.35
CA LEU A 86 18.74 -15.44 16.56
C LEU A 86 18.96 -16.07 17.93
N ASP A 87 18.13 -15.73 18.91
CA ASP A 87 18.30 -16.15 20.30
C ASP A 87 17.22 -17.14 20.80
N GLY A 88 16.19 -17.39 20.00
CA GLY A 88 15.06 -18.28 20.31
C GLY A 88 14.01 -17.64 21.22
N GLY A 89 14.00 -16.30 21.31
CA GLY A 89 13.09 -15.51 22.12
C GLY A 89 11.67 -15.40 21.55
N SER A 90 10.80 -14.72 22.29
CA SER A 90 9.42 -14.42 21.85
C SER A 90 9.21 -12.95 21.50
N ASP A 91 10.24 -12.13 21.68
CA ASP A 91 10.23 -10.70 21.37
C ASP A 91 10.94 -10.46 20.03
N VAL A 92 10.61 -9.35 19.37
CA VAL A 92 11.31 -8.94 18.14
C VAL A 92 12.39 -7.95 18.51
N ASP A 93 13.63 -8.40 18.54
CA ASP A 93 14.74 -7.55 18.92
C ASP A 93 15.17 -6.59 17.80
N PRO A 94 15.63 -5.37 18.13
CA PRO A 94 16.00 -4.37 17.13
C PRO A 94 17.10 -4.84 16.15
N ASP A 95 18.01 -5.71 16.57
CA ASP A 95 19.11 -6.26 15.78
C ASP A 95 18.72 -7.49 14.94
N GLU A 96 17.56 -8.09 15.21
CA GLU A 96 17.01 -9.20 14.43
C GLU A 96 16.17 -8.73 13.24
N VAL A 97 15.71 -7.48 13.30
CA VAL A 97 14.81 -6.90 12.30
C VAL A 97 15.54 -6.69 10.99
N LEU A 98 15.05 -7.39 9.97
CA LEU A 98 15.56 -7.29 8.61
C LEU A 98 14.81 -6.21 7.82
N ARG A 99 13.49 -6.09 8.04
CA ARG A 99 12.67 -5.11 7.35
C ARG A 99 11.38 -4.81 8.11
N ARG A 100 10.93 -3.55 8.03
CA ARG A 100 9.60 -3.13 8.45
C ARG A 100 8.88 -2.42 7.30
N THR A 101 7.59 -2.65 7.15
CA THR A 101 6.75 -1.82 6.28
C THR A 101 6.15 -0.68 7.07
N SER A 102 5.83 0.43 6.40
CA SER A 102 4.93 1.43 6.97
C SER A 102 3.53 0.83 7.15
N SER A 103 2.74 1.43 8.05
CA SER A 103 1.33 1.12 8.13
C SER A 103 0.64 1.48 6.80
N CYS A 104 -0.33 0.68 6.42
CA CYS A 104 -1.22 0.97 5.30
C CYS A 104 -2.54 1.62 5.75
N ASN A 105 -2.68 1.93 7.04
CA ASN A 105 -3.89 2.50 7.60
C ASN A 105 -4.21 3.87 6.97
N GLY A 106 -5.41 3.98 6.41
CA GLY A 106 -5.97 5.23 5.92
C GLY A 106 -7.40 5.04 5.43
N PRO A 107 -8.17 6.13 5.22
CA PRO A 107 -9.57 6.05 4.79
C PRO A 107 -9.77 5.38 3.43
N ALA A 108 -8.68 5.14 2.68
CA ALA A 108 -8.71 4.56 1.34
C ALA A 108 -8.29 3.08 1.30
N VAL A 109 -7.85 2.52 2.44
CA VAL A 109 -7.31 1.16 2.50
C VAL A 109 -7.85 0.48 3.75
N SER A 110 -8.66 -0.54 3.54
CA SER A 110 -9.08 -1.49 4.56
C SER A 110 -8.38 -2.83 4.30
N ILE A 111 -7.77 -3.40 5.34
CA ILE A 111 -7.18 -4.75 5.27
C ILE A 111 -7.79 -5.55 6.41
N ALA A 112 -8.56 -6.58 6.07
CA ALA A 112 -9.10 -7.51 7.04
C ALA A 112 -8.05 -8.59 7.32
N SER A 113 -7.36 -8.47 8.46
CA SER A 113 -6.41 -9.48 8.93
C SER A 113 -6.37 -9.52 10.45
N GLY A 114 -6.31 -10.73 11.02
CA GLY A 114 -5.91 -10.92 12.42
C GLY A 114 -4.41 -10.72 12.61
N SER A 115 -3.92 -10.98 13.82
CA SER A 115 -2.49 -11.13 14.08
C SER A 115 -1.93 -12.23 13.17
N ILE A 116 -0.84 -11.95 12.47
CA ILE A 116 -0.10 -12.98 11.73
C ILE A 116 1.26 -13.18 12.37
N ASP A 117 1.68 -14.43 12.43
CA ASP A 117 3.01 -14.83 12.82
C ASP A 117 3.33 -16.17 12.14
N PHE A 118 4.29 -16.15 11.22
CA PHE A 118 4.74 -17.35 10.52
C PHE A 118 6.15 -17.15 9.97
N SER A 119 6.84 -18.25 9.67
CA SER A 119 8.19 -18.20 9.13
C SER A 119 8.26 -18.83 7.74
N TYR A 120 9.10 -18.25 6.88
CA TYR A 120 9.60 -18.93 5.70
C TYR A 120 10.79 -19.80 6.08
N LEU A 121 10.80 -21.04 5.58
CA LEU A 121 11.87 -22.01 5.78
C LEU A 121 12.94 -21.89 4.68
N PRO A 122 14.14 -22.48 4.87
CA PRO A 122 15.23 -22.44 3.87
C PRO A 122 14.88 -23.01 2.50
N ASP A 123 13.86 -23.88 2.40
CA ASP A 123 13.34 -24.44 1.16
C ASP A 123 12.30 -23.53 0.49
N GLY A 124 12.00 -22.38 1.09
CA GLY A 124 11.07 -21.38 0.62
C GLY A 124 9.60 -21.71 0.91
N GLN A 125 9.29 -22.75 1.69
CA GLN A 125 7.96 -23.04 2.22
C GLN A 125 7.65 -22.20 3.46
N THR A 126 6.40 -22.21 3.94
CA THR A 126 6.03 -21.57 5.21
C THR A 126 5.78 -22.60 6.30
N THR A 127 5.87 -22.16 7.55
CA THR A 127 5.48 -22.97 8.72
C THR A 127 3.97 -23.05 8.91
N MET A 128 3.17 -22.34 8.10
CA MET A 128 1.71 -22.33 8.22
C MET A 128 1.12 -23.64 7.68
N PRO A 129 0.15 -24.26 8.37
CA PRO A 129 -0.44 -25.53 7.95
C PRO A 129 -1.37 -25.43 6.72
N GLY A 130 -1.70 -24.21 6.28
CA GLY A 130 -2.68 -23.96 5.24
C GLY A 130 -2.32 -22.77 4.36
N LEU A 131 -3.24 -21.83 4.23
CA LEU A 131 -3.08 -20.66 3.37
C LEU A 131 -3.49 -19.40 4.14
N LEU A 132 -2.73 -18.32 3.96
CA LEU A 132 -3.06 -17.01 4.49
C LEU A 132 -3.69 -16.17 3.39
N GLU A 133 -4.92 -15.73 3.61
CA GLU A 133 -5.64 -14.82 2.72
C GLU A 133 -5.65 -13.41 3.30
N ILE A 134 -5.34 -12.45 2.45
CA ILE A 134 -5.29 -11.04 2.80
C ILE A 134 -6.11 -10.30 1.76
N GLU A 135 -7.17 -9.66 2.21
CA GLU A 135 -8.05 -8.86 1.36
C GLU A 135 -7.73 -7.38 1.58
N ILE A 136 -7.45 -6.69 0.49
CA ILE A 136 -7.11 -5.26 0.46
C ILE A 136 -8.21 -4.56 -0.30
N CYS A 137 -8.98 -3.75 0.41
CA CYS A 137 -10.16 -3.07 -0.08
C CYS A 137 -10.05 -1.55 0.08
N GLU A 138 -10.88 -0.83 -0.65
CA GLU A 138 -11.22 0.56 -0.33
C GLU A 138 -12.27 0.53 0.78
N ASP A 139 -12.45 1.63 1.52
CA ASP A 139 -13.32 1.76 2.70
C ASP A 139 -14.55 0.85 2.63
N SER A 140 -14.84 0.06 3.66
CA SER A 140 -15.67 -1.17 3.74
C SER A 140 -17.01 -1.20 2.98
N THR A 141 -16.97 -0.91 1.69
CA THR A 141 -18.09 -0.65 0.80
C THR A 141 -18.13 -1.81 -0.18
N SER A 142 -19.23 -2.53 -0.13
CA SER A 142 -19.43 -3.71 -0.95
C SER A 142 -19.48 -3.33 -2.44
N GLY A 143 -18.89 -4.19 -3.28
CA GLY A 143 -18.86 -4.04 -4.73
C GLY A 143 -17.66 -3.27 -5.31
N GLU A 144 -16.75 -2.76 -4.47
CA GLU A 144 -15.55 -2.06 -4.97
C GLU A 144 -14.43 -3.01 -5.40
N ALA A 145 -13.57 -2.52 -6.31
CA ALA A 145 -12.40 -3.27 -6.79
C ALA A 145 -11.31 -3.31 -5.71
N GLY A 146 -11.04 -4.52 -5.22
CA GLY A 146 -9.99 -4.85 -4.28
C GLY A 146 -8.95 -5.80 -4.86
N ARG A 147 -8.04 -6.23 -3.97
CA ARG A 147 -7.03 -7.25 -4.28
C ARG A 147 -7.01 -8.29 -3.19
N LYS A 148 -6.94 -9.55 -3.61
CA LYS A 148 -6.70 -10.69 -2.73
C LYS A 148 -5.27 -11.15 -2.90
N LEU A 149 -4.56 -11.28 -1.79
CA LEU A 149 -3.26 -11.93 -1.72
C LEU A 149 -3.42 -13.25 -0.99
N SER A 150 -2.81 -14.29 -1.55
CA SER A 150 -2.83 -15.64 -0.99
C SER A 150 -1.40 -16.13 -0.83
N VAL A 151 -0.99 -16.41 0.40
CA VAL A 151 0.27 -17.09 0.70
C VAL A 151 -0.06 -18.55 0.96
N LEU A 152 0.47 -19.45 0.14
CA LEU A 152 0.32 -20.89 0.33
C LEU A 152 1.36 -21.43 1.31
N SER A 153 1.10 -22.60 1.90
CA SER A 153 2.09 -23.35 2.72
C SER A 153 3.37 -23.66 1.94
N THR A 154 3.30 -23.76 0.62
CA THR A 154 4.47 -23.91 -0.28
C THR A 154 5.31 -22.63 -0.40
N GLY A 155 4.89 -21.55 0.27
CA GLY A 155 5.52 -20.22 0.25
C GLY A 155 5.35 -19.44 -1.04
N VAL A 156 4.54 -19.94 -1.97
CA VAL A 156 4.14 -19.17 -3.15
C VAL A 156 3.18 -18.06 -2.72
N LEU A 157 3.44 -16.85 -3.22
CA LEU A 157 2.54 -15.71 -3.10
C LEU A 157 1.79 -15.53 -4.42
N GLN A 158 0.46 -15.49 -4.35
CA GLN A 158 -0.42 -15.21 -5.48
C GLN A 158 -1.19 -13.91 -5.22
N SER A 159 -1.40 -13.12 -6.28
CA SER A 159 -2.27 -11.96 -6.22
C SER A 159 -3.36 -12.08 -7.27
N ALA A 160 -4.61 -11.88 -6.86
CA ALA A 160 -5.78 -11.89 -7.73
C ALA A 160 -6.63 -10.63 -7.52
N PRO A 161 -7.35 -10.15 -8.54
CA PRO A 161 -8.39 -9.15 -8.33
C PRO A 161 -9.51 -9.74 -7.47
N LEU A 162 -10.14 -8.90 -6.64
CA LEU A 162 -11.26 -9.25 -5.78
C LEU A 162 -12.33 -8.16 -5.88
N THR A 163 -13.59 -8.52 -5.70
CA THR A 163 -14.67 -7.57 -5.39
C THR A 163 -14.89 -7.57 -3.89
N CYS A 164 -14.68 -6.43 -3.25
CA CYS A 164 -14.86 -6.27 -1.81
C CYS A 164 -16.32 -6.51 -1.42
N SER A 165 -16.54 -7.16 -0.28
CA SER A 165 -17.87 -7.49 0.26
C SER A 165 -18.24 -6.62 1.44
#